data_AF-A0AAU7QIT3-F1
#
_entry.id   AF-A0AAU7QIT3-F1
#
_cell.length_a   1.000
_cell.length_b   1.000
_cell.length_c   1.000
_cell.angle_alpha   90.00
_cell.angle_beta   90.00
_cell.angle_gamma   90.00
#
_symmetry.space_group_name_H-M   'P 1'
#
loop_
_entity.id
_entity.type
_entity.pdbx_description
1 polymer ?
#
loop_
_entity_poly.entity_id
_entity_poly.type
_entity_poly.pdbx_seq_one_letter_code
_entity_poly.pdbx_strand_id
1 'polypeptide(L)' 'MRSFDDTSGNPWQVAVLDASYGNMLLVFSHAGDLTVRKTVMAAENLRLAEQQLLDMDEAQLRELLAESVPWD' A
#
# COMPACT_ATOMS: atom_id res chain seq x y z
N MET A 1 8.16 3.63 -3.55
CA MET A 1 8.01 3.14 -2.16
C MET A 1 8.05 4.34 -1.23
N ARG A 2 7.12 4.42 -0.27
CA ARG A 2 7.01 5.49 0.73
C ARG A 2 6.92 4.88 2.13
N SER A 3 7.37 5.61 3.14
CA SER A 3 7.20 5.23 4.54
C SER A 3 6.18 6.14 5.22
N PHE A 4 5.41 5.60 6.15
CA PHE A 4 4.46 6.34 6.99
C PHE A 4 4.23 5.57 8.30
N ASP A 5 3.74 6.25 9.33
CA ASP A 5 3.38 5.59 10.60
C ASP A 5 1.87 5.36 10.68
N ASP A 6 1.45 4.23 11.25
CA ASP A 6 0.05 3.96 11.54
C ASP A 6 -0.47 4.79 12.72
N THR A 7 -1.75 4.62 13.09
CA THR A 7 -2.38 5.34 14.21
C THR A 7 -1.79 5.00 15.58
N SER A 8 -1.06 3.89 15.69
CA SER A 8 -0.36 3.45 16.91
C SER A 8 1.11 3.86 16.90
N GLY A 9 1.59 4.54 15.85
CA GLY A 9 2.98 4.94 15.69
C GLY A 9 3.89 3.82 15.21
N ASN A 10 3.33 2.72 14.67
CA ASN A 10 4.16 1.67 14.08
C ASN A 10 4.57 2.07 12.66
N PRO A 11 5.84 1.86 12.27
CA PRO A 11 6.32 2.24 10.96
C PRO A 11 5.89 1.24 9.88
N TRP A 12 5.32 1.75 8.80
CA TRP A 12 4.91 1.00 7.63
C TRP A 12 5.57 1.55 6.36
N GLN A 13 5.83 0.65 5.43
CA GLN A 13 6.24 0.97 4.08
C GLN A 13 5.13 0.58 3.11
N VAL A 14 4.92 1.41 2.10
CA VAL A 14 3.95 1.18 1.06
C VAL A 14 4.59 1.27 -0.33
N ALA A 15 4.25 0.32 -1.18
CA ALA A 15 4.71 0.27 -2.57
C ALA A 15 3.59 -0.21 -3.48
N VAL A 16 3.67 0.19 -4.74
CA VAL A 16 2.82 -0.37 -5.80
C VAL A 16 3.48 -1.63 -6.34
N LEU A 17 2.68 -2.65 -6.58
CA LEU A 17 3.08 -3.88 -7.24
C LEU A 17 2.17 -4.13 -8.45
N ASP A 18 2.78 -4.33 -9.61
CA ASP A 18 2.10 -4.85 -10.80
C ASP A 18 1.86 -6.35 -10.61
N ALA A 19 0.62 -6.73 -10.26
CA ALA A 19 0.25 -8.12 -10.06
C ALA A 19 -0.25 -8.74 -11.37
N SER A 20 -0.23 -10.07 -11.42
CA SER A 20 -0.74 -10.81 -12.57
C SER A 20 -2.19 -10.43 -12.89
N TYR A 21 -2.56 -10.57 -14.16
CA TYR A 21 -3.91 -10.26 -14.69
C TYR A 21 -4.27 -8.77 -14.73
N GLY A 22 -3.28 -7.88 -14.69
CA GLY A 22 -3.47 -6.43 -14.87
C GLY A 22 -4.03 -5.73 -13.63
N ASN A 23 -3.98 -6.38 -12.48
CA ASN A 23 -4.34 -5.75 -11.22
C ASN A 23 -3.13 -5.02 -10.63
N MET A 24 -3.32 -3.76 -10.28
CA MET A 24 -2.34 -3.02 -9.48
C MET A 24 -2.64 -3.26 -8.01
N LEU A 25 -1.64 -3.64 -7.24
CA LEU A 25 -1.75 -3.81 -5.79
C LEU A 25 -1.01 -2.70 -5.08
N LEU A 26 -1.59 -2.26 -3.98
CA LEU A 26 -0.90 -1.47 -2.97
C LEU A 26 -0.46 -2.44 -1.86
N VAL A 27 0.84 -2.55 -1.65
CA VAL A 27 1.46 -3.49 -0.72
C VAL A 27 2.01 -2.71 0.46
N PHE A 28 1.57 -3.09 1.66
CA PHE A 28 2.00 -2.55 2.93
C PHE A 28 2.91 -3.56 3.62
N SER A 29 4.13 -3.14 3.96
CA SER A 29 5.10 -3.94 4.69
C SER A 29 5.41 -3.24 6.00
N HIS A 30 5.25 -3.95 7.12
CA HIS A 30 5.56 -3.39 8.42
C HIS A 30 7.07 -3.37 8.66
N ALA A 31 7.61 -2.23 9.08
CA ALA A 31 9.05 -2.05 9.28
C ALA A 31 9.45 -2.55 10.68
N GLY A 32 9.48 -3.87 10.83
CA GLY A 32 9.86 -4.51 12.09
C GLY A 32 9.60 -6.01 12.14
N ASP A 33 8.78 -6.53 11.23
CA ASP A 33 8.49 -7.95 11.11
C ASP A 33 8.27 -8.35 9.64
N LEU A 34 7.72 -9.54 9.43
CA LEU A 34 7.38 -10.08 8.12
C LEU A 34 5.89 -9.84 7.76
N THR A 35 5.22 -8.93 8.45
CA THR A 35 3.81 -8.65 8.20
C THR A 35 3.66 -7.87 6.90
N VAL A 36 2.98 -8.50 5.93
CA VAL A 36 2.64 -7.87 4.65
C VAL A 36 1.14 -7.91 4.46
N ARG A 37 0.58 -6.75 4.09
CA ARG A 37 -0.82 -6.60 3.73
C ARG A 37 -0.94 -6.02 2.33
N LYS A 38 -2.05 -6.28 1.65
CA LYS A 38 -2.31 -5.83 0.28
C LYS A 38 -3.73 -5.30 0.14
N THR A 39 -3.91 -4.34 -0.75
CA THR A 39 -5.22 -3.94 -1.26
C THR A 39 -5.14 -3.72 -2.76
N VAL A 40 -6.27 -3.85 -3.46
CA VAL A 40 -6.35 -3.63 -4.90
C VAL A 40 -6.47 -2.14 -5.17
N MET A 41 -5.67 -1.64 -6.12
CA MET A 41 -5.77 -0.27 -6.59
C MET A 41 -6.66 -0.20 -7.83
N ALA A 42 -7.51 0.82 -7.88
CA ALA A 42 -8.23 1.22 -9.09
C ALA A 42 -7.30 2.01 -10.02
N ALA A 43 -6.29 1.33 -10.58
CA ALA A 43 -5.33 1.92 -11.51
C ALA A 43 -5.14 1.01 -12.73
N GLU A 44 -5.19 1.61 -13.92
CA GLU A 44 -5.12 0.88 -15.20
C GLU A 44 -3.69 0.44 -15.58
N ASN A 45 -2.67 1.05 -14.97
CA ASN A 45 -1.27 0.74 -15.22
C ASN A 45 -0.38 1.21 -14.05
N LEU A 46 0.84 0.68 -14.02
CA LEU A 46 1.82 0.97 -12.97
C LEU A 46 2.09 2.46 -12.81
N ARG A 47 2.23 3.20 -13.91
CA ARG A 47 2.49 4.65 -13.87
C ARG A 47 1.38 5.43 -13.16
N LEU A 48 0.11 5.11 -13.45
CA LEU A 48 -1.03 5.73 -12.78
C LEU A 48 -1.10 5.34 -11.30
N ALA A 49 -0.82 4.07 -10.99
CA ALA A 49 -0.79 3.59 -9.61
C ALA A 49 0.31 4.28 -8.78
N GLU A 50 1.51 4.44 -9.33
CA GLU A 50 2.60 5.18 -8.68
C GLU A 50 2.24 6.64 -8.45
N GLN A 51 1.60 7.29 -9.43
CA GLN A 51 1.12 8.66 -9.27
C GLN A 51 0.06 8.75 -8.17
N GLN A 52 -0.92 7.85 -8.13
CA GLN A 52 -1.92 7.79 -7.06
C GLN A 52 -1.24 7.61 -5.69
N LEU A 53 -0.22 6.76 -5.57
CA LEU A 53 0.53 6.59 -4.33
C LEU A 53 1.27 7.87 -3.91
N LEU A 54 1.79 8.66 -4.87
CA LEU A 54 2.45 9.94 -4.57
C LEU A 54 1.45 11.02 -4.13
N ASP A 55 0.25 11.00 -4.70
CA ASP A 55 -0.81 11.97 -4.40
C ASP A 55 -1.56 11.64 -3.09
N MET A 56 -1.47 10.40 -2.59
CA MET A 56 -2.08 9.98 -1.32
C MET A 56 -1.43 10.64 -0.11
N ASP A 57 -2.25 11.17 0.80
CA ASP A 57 -1.79 11.60 2.11
C ASP A 57 -1.66 10.43 3.10
N GLU A 58 -1.07 10.67 4.27
CA GLU A 58 -0.90 9.63 5.29
C GLU A 58 -2.23 9.16 5.90
N ALA A 59 -3.27 9.99 5.91
CA ALA A 59 -4.57 9.60 6.46
C ALA A 59 -5.23 8.54 5.55
N GLN A 60 -5.20 8.78 4.23
CA GLN A 60 -5.65 7.84 3.22
C GLN A 60 -4.86 6.54 3.26
N LEU A 61 -3.53 6.60 3.43
CA LEU A 61 -2.70 5.40 3.57
C LEU A 61 -3.07 4.58 4.81
N ARG A 62 -3.40 5.23 5.94
CA ARG A 62 -3.87 4.56 7.16
C ARG A 62 -5.24 3.90 6.98
N GLU A 63 -6.17 4.57 6.29
CA GLU A 63 -7.48 3.99 5.96
C GLU A 63 -7.33 2.74 5.07
N LEU A 64 -6.54 2.85 4.00
CA LEU A 64 -6.26 1.73 3.11
C LEU A 64 -5.53 0.58 3.81
N LEU A 65 -4.63 0.89 4.76
CA LEU A 65 -3.99 -0.12 5.59
C LEU A 65 -5.01 -0.86 6.46
N ALA A 66 -5.96 -0.15 7.07
CA ALA A 66 -7.01 -0.76 7.88
C ALA A 66 -7.94 -1.68 7.06
N GLU A 67 -8.23 -1.30 5.81
CA GLU A 67 -9.06 -2.09 4.88
C GLU A 67 -8.29 -3.20 4.15
N SER A 68 -6.95 -3.14 4.14
CA SER A 68 -6.11 -4.12 3.46
C SER A 68 -6.26 -5.53 4.06
N VAL A 69 -6.01 -6.54 3.23
CA VAL A 69 -6.02 -7.95 3.65
C VAL A 69 -4.58 -8.47 3.80
N PRO A 70 -4.32 -9.52 4.61
CA PRO A 70 -3.03 -10.18 4.64
C PRO A 70 -2.57 -10.66 3.25
N TRP A 71 -1.25 -10.79 3.06
CA TRP A 71 -0.69 -11.24 1.78
C TRP A 71 -1.00 -12.73 1.44
N ASP A 72 -1.28 -13.56 2.44
CA ASP A 72 -1.59 -15.00 2.32
C ASP A 72 -2.67 -15.34 1.26
#